data_AF-A0A831YHD4-F1
#
_entry.id   AF-A0A831YHD4-F1
#
_cell.length_a   1.000
_cell.length_b   1.000
_cell.length_c   1.000
_cell.angle_alpha   90.00
_cell.angle_beta   90.00
_cell.angle_gamma   90.00
#
_symmetry.space_group_name_H-M   'P 1'
#
loop_
_entity.id
_entity.type
_entity.pdbx_description
1 polymer ?
#
loop_
_entity_poly.entity_id
_entity_poly.type
_entity_poly.pdbx_seq_one_letter_code
_entity_poly.pdbx_strand_id
1 'polypeptide(L)'
;MGLIEAVAAYLCRHRSVGLLRLTLDLTRPRLDVFAEIGAVAPPTPGTETWWRAVAAVREAVYALRDRGLVQYVREAEVVNWTGPPC
;
A
#
# COMPACT_ATOMS: atom_id res chain seq x y z
N MET A 1 -8.88 -5.10 9.51
CA MET A 1 -8.63 -3.73 9.02
C MET A 1 -8.42 -3.85 7.52
N GLY A 2 -9.15 -3.10 6.69
CA GLY A 2 -9.05 -3.26 5.24
C GLY A 2 -7.73 -2.72 4.69
N LEU A 3 -7.44 -3.02 3.42
CA LEU A 3 -6.20 -2.60 2.77
C LEU A 3 -6.06 -1.07 2.71
N ILE A 4 -7.17 -0.35 2.47
CA ILE A 4 -7.17 1.12 2.42
C ILE A 4 -6.79 1.71 3.78
N GLU A 5 -7.35 1.19 4.88
CA GLU A 5 -7.01 1.63 6.23
C GLU A 5 -5.55 1.28 6.57
N ALA A 6 -5.07 0.10 6.14
CA ALA A 6 -3.69 -0.31 6.32
C ALA A 6 -2.69 0.61 5.60
N VAL A 7 -2.99 0.99 4.35
CA VAL A 7 -2.20 1.94 3.58
C VAL A 7 -2.26 3.33 4.22
N ALA A 8 -3.44 3.81 4.61
CA ALA A 8 -3.59 5.12 5.24
C ALA A 8 -2.81 5.22 6.56
N ALA A 9 -2.97 4.22 7.44
CA ALA A 9 -2.25 4.17 8.72
C ALA A 9 -0.73 4.09 8.52
N TYR A 10 -0.28 3.35 7.50
CA TYR A 10 1.14 3.28 7.16
C TYR A 10 1.66 4.63 6.68
N LEU A 11 0.99 5.24 5.70
CA LEU A 11 1.40 6.51 5.09
C LEU A 11 1.34 7.66 6.07
N CYS A 12 0.36 7.69 6.96
CA CYS A 12 0.27 8.72 7.98
C CYS A 12 1.51 8.72 8.90
N ARG A 13 2.00 7.52 9.28
CA ARG A 13 3.20 7.36 10.11
C ARG A 13 4.50 7.65 9.35
N HIS A 14 4.61 7.20 8.10
CA HIS A 14 5.87 7.25 7.35
C HIS A 14 6.00 8.46 6.43
N ARG A 15 4.91 9.19 6.19
CA ARG A 15 4.76 10.40 5.38
C ARG A 15 5.06 10.25 3.88
N SER A 16 6.08 9.50 3.50
CA SER A 16 6.47 9.27 2.10
C SER A 16 7.10 7.89 1.95
N VAL A 17 6.74 7.17 0.89
CA VAL A 17 7.29 5.84 0.61
C VAL A 17 7.11 5.47 -0.86
N GLY A 18 8.03 4.68 -1.41
CA GLY A 18 7.85 4.05 -2.71
C GLY A 18 6.78 2.94 -2.66
N LEU A 19 5.99 2.78 -3.72
CA LEU A 19 4.89 1.82 -3.80
C LEU A 19 5.37 0.37 -3.58
N LEU A 20 6.52 0.00 -4.13
CA LEU A 20 7.10 -1.33 -3.94
C LEU A 20 7.51 -1.56 -2.48
N ARG A 21 8.06 -0.53 -1.82
CA ARG A 21 8.43 -0.62 -0.40
C ARG A 21 7.20 -0.70 0.50
N LEU A 22 6.20 0.12 0.22
CA LEU A 22 4.88 0.07 0.88
C LEU A 22 4.27 -1.33 0.79
N THR A 23 4.25 -1.91 -0.41
CA THR A 23 3.73 -3.27 -0.62
C THR A 23 4.52 -4.29 0.20
N LEU A 24 5.85 -4.13 0.29
CA LEU A 24 6.73 -5.07 0.97
C LEU A 24 6.53 -5.02 2.49
N ASP A 25 6.40 -3.81 3.03
CA ASP A 25 6.17 -3.59 4.45
C ASP A 25 4.75 -4.00 4.88
N LEU A 26 3.75 -3.83 4.00
CA LEU A 26 2.39 -4.29 4.26
C LEU A 26 2.24 -5.82 4.18
N THR A 27 3.07 -6.48 3.39
CA THR A 27 2.97 -7.94 3.16
C THR A 27 3.95 -8.77 4.00
N ARG A 28 4.90 -8.16 4.73
CA ARG A 28 5.82 -8.89 5.62
C ARG A 28 5.20 -9.40 6.92
N PRO A 29 4.35 -8.64 7.65
CA PRO A 29 3.89 -9.05 8.98
C PRO A 29 2.36 -9.14 9.15
N ARG A 30 1.55 -8.99 8.09
CA ARG A 30 0.09 -8.81 8.22
C ARG A 30 -0.72 -9.88 7.49
N LEU A 31 -1.19 -10.86 8.27
CA LEU A 31 -2.10 -11.91 7.82
C LEU A 31 -3.46 -11.36 7.34
N ASP A 32 -3.91 -10.23 7.89
CA ASP A 32 -5.16 -9.56 7.51
C ASP A 32 -5.11 -8.96 6.10
N VAL A 33 -3.94 -8.53 5.66
CA VAL A 33 -3.72 -8.03 4.28
C VAL A 33 -3.70 -9.19 3.27
N PHE A 34 -3.31 -10.40 3.68
CA PHE A 34 -3.22 -11.55 2.78
C PHE A 34 -4.58 -12.01 2.24
N ALA A 35 -5.63 -11.98 3.07
CA ALA A 35 -6.98 -12.34 2.64
C ALA A 35 -7.49 -11.42 1.51
N GLU A 36 -7.23 -10.12 1.62
CA GLU A 36 -7.65 -9.11 0.64
C GLU A 36 -6.90 -9.23 -0.70
N ILE A 37 -5.67 -9.76 -0.69
CA ILE A 37 -4.85 -9.93 -1.90
C ILE A 37 -4.80 -11.39 -2.40
N GLY A 38 -5.60 -12.28 -1.81
CA GLY A 38 -5.66 -13.71 -2.18
C GLY A 38 -4.37 -14.48 -1.93
N ALA A 39 -3.55 -14.04 -0.97
CA ALA A 39 -2.32 -14.71 -0.57
C ALA A 39 -2.55 -15.57 0.68
N VAL A 40 -1.78 -16.65 0.82
CA VAL A 40 -1.76 -17.51 2.04
C VAL A 40 -0.45 -17.38 2.82
N ALA A 41 0.50 -16.63 2.27
CA ALA A 41 1.83 -16.38 2.80
C ALA A 41 2.34 -15.04 2.25
N PRO A 42 3.39 -14.44 2.86
CA PRO A 42 4.06 -13.28 2.28
C PRO A 42 4.46 -13.56 0.82
N PRO A 43 3.99 -12.77 -0.16
CA PRO A 43 4.38 -12.91 -1.55
C PRO A 43 5.87 -12.62 -1.74
N THR A 44 6.57 -13.54 -2.41
CA THR A 44 7.98 -13.35 -2.76
C THR A 44 8.13 -12.23 -3.80
N PRO A 45 8.99 -11.22 -3.58
CA PRO A 45 9.20 -10.13 -4.54
C PRO A 45 9.50 -10.65 -5.95
N GLY A 46 8.87 -10.04 -6.94
CA GLY A 46 9.01 -10.39 -8.35
C GLY A 46 8.09 -11.53 -8.85
N THR A 47 7.40 -12.25 -7.96
CA THR A 47 6.41 -13.27 -8.35
C THR A 47 5.10 -12.66 -8.83
N GLU A 48 4.24 -13.46 -9.47
CA GLU A 48 2.92 -12.99 -9.87
C GLU A 48 2.04 -12.58 -8.68
N THR A 49 2.08 -13.35 -7.59
CA THR A 49 1.38 -12.99 -6.34
C THR A 49 1.87 -11.65 -5.78
N TRP A 50 3.17 -11.36 -5.91
CA TRP A 50 3.72 -10.07 -5.56
C TRP A 50 3.18 -8.93 -6.44
N TRP A 51 3.13 -9.12 -7.76
CA TRP A 51 2.59 -8.10 -8.66
C TRP A 51 1.08 -7.86 -8.45
N ARG A 52 0.31 -8.91 -8.08
CA ARG A 52 -1.08 -8.76 -7.66
C ARG A 52 -1.20 -7.93 -6.37
N ALA A 53 -0.32 -8.15 -5.40
CA ALA A 53 -0.26 -7.35 -4.19
C ALA A 53 0.05 -5.87 -4.49
N VAL A 54 1.02 -5.61 -5.37
CA VAL A 54 1.36 -4.24 -5.81
C VAL A 54 0.16 -3.57 -6.47
N ALA A 55 -0.59 -4.30 -7.31
CA ALA A 55 -1.80 -3.78 -7.95
C ALA A 55 -2.88 -3.43 -6.91
N ALA A 56 -3.14 -4.31 -5.95
CA ALA A 56 -4.12 -4.05 -4.89
C ALA A 56 -3.74 -2.83 -4.02
N VAL A 57 -2.45 -2.71 -3.65
CA VAL A 57 -1.93 -1.54 -2.93
C VAL A 57 -2.07 -0.27 -3.76
N ARG A 58 -1.84 -0.35 -5.08
CA ARG A 58 -2.02 0.78 -6.00
C ARG A 58 -3.47 1.25 -6.06
N GLU A 59 -4.43 0.32 -6.13
CA GLU A 59 -5.86 0.65 -6.08
C GLU A 59 -6.25 1.33 -4.77
N ALA A 60 -5.72 0.85 -3.63
CA ALA A 60 -5.93 1.51 -2.34
C ALA A 60 -5.32 2.92 -2.30
N VAL A 61 -4.15 3.14 -2.92
CA VAL A 61 -3.54 4.47 -3.07
C VAL A 61 -4.41 5.38 -3.95
N TYR A 62 -4.99 4.86 -5.04
CA TYR A 62 -5.93 5.63 -5.87
C TYR A 62 -7.18 6.02 -5.08
N ALA A 63 -7.76 5.09 -4.32
CA ALA A 63 -8.91 5.39 -3.47
C ALA A 63 -8.60 6.47 -2.41
N LEU A 64 -7.38 6.51 -1.86
CA LEU A 64 -6.94 7.58 -0.95
C LEU A 64 -6.64 8.90 -1.67
N ARG A 65 -6.15 8.84 -2.91
CA ARG A 65 -5.89 10.01 -3.74
C ARG A 65 -7.20 10.72 -4.08
N ASP A 66 -8.23 9.95 -4.45
CA ASP A 66 -9.56 10.48 -4.75
C ASP A 66 -10.20 11.17 -3.52
N ARG A 67 -9.78 10.75 -2.32
CA ARG A 67 -10.16 11.39 -1.04
C ARG A 67 -9.25 12.57 -0.64
N GLY A 68 -8.25 12.92 -1.45
CA GLY A 68 -7.29 14.01 -1.16
C GLY A 68 -6.30 13.71 -0.03
N LEU A 69 -6.19 12.45 0.40
CA LEU A 69 -5.35 12.05 1.54
C LEU A 69 -3.91 11.71 1.16
N VAL A 70 -3.66 11.44 -0.13
CA VAL A 70 -2.33 11.16 -0.65
C VAL A 70 -2.07 11.86 -1.98
N GLN A 71 -0.81 12.18 -2.23
CA GLN A 71 -0.28 12.53 -3.55
C GLN A 71 0.53 11.35 -4.08
N TYR A 72 0.15 10.84 -5.25
CA TYR A 72 0.88 9.77 -5.92
C TYR A 72 1.68 10.32 -7.11
N VAL A 73 3.01 10.25 -7.00
CA VAL A 73 3.96 10.66 -8.04
C VAL A 73 4.30 9.44 -8.88
N ARG A 74 3.67 9.33 -10.05
CA ARG A 74 3.72 8.13 -10.90
C ARG A 74 5.12 7.85 -11.44
N GLU A 75 5.83 8.90 -11.80
CA GLU A 75 7.17 8.86 -12.40
C GLU A 75 8.21 8.25 -11.45
N ALA A 76 8.03 8.49 -10.15
CA ALA A 76 8.91 7.96 -9.10
C ALA A 76 8.31 6.74 -8.38
N GLU A 77 7.06 6.38 -8.69
CA GLU A 77 6.29 5.39 -7.93
C GLU A 77 6.27 5.70 -6.42
N VAL A 78 6.20 6.98 -6.05
CA VAL A 78 6.22 7.46 -4.66
C VAL A 78 4.85 7.96 -4.23
N VAL A 79 4.44 7.58 -3.02
CA VAL A 79 3.19 8.01 -2.39
C VAL A 79 3.52 8.89 -1.19
N ASN A 80 3.00 10.12 -1.19
CA ASN A 80 3.12 11.08 -0.11
C ASN A 80 1.79 11.23 0.63
N TRP A 81 1.80 11.27 1.96
CA TRP A 81 0.64 11.57 2.77
C TRP A 81 0.39 13.08 2.82
N THR A 82 -0.81 13.49 2.40
CA THR A 82 -1.29 14.88 2.39
C THR A 82 -2.40 15.12 3.42
N GLY A 83 -2.89 14.06 4.08
CA GLY A 83 -3.87 14.17 5.15
C GLY A 83 -3.33 14.77 6.45
N PRO A 84 -4.21 14.97 7.45
CA PRO A 84 -3.83 15.46 8.77
C PRO A 84 -2.81 14.53 9.45
N PRO A 85 -2.04 15.04 10.43
CA PRO A 85 -1.19 14.19 11.24
C PRO A 85 -2.00 13.15 12.02
N CYS A 86 -1.38 11.99 12.19
CA CYS A 86 -1.73 10.98 13.17
C CYS A 86 -0.72 11.09 14.33
#